data_AF-A0A7W2I7F4-F1
#
_entry.id   AF-A0A7W2I7F4-F1
#
_cell.length_a   1.000
_cell.length_b   1.000
_cell.length_c   1.000
_cell.angle_alpha   90.00
_cell.angle_beta   90.00
_cell.angle_gamma   90.00
#
_symmetry.space_group_name_H-M   'P 1'
#
loop_
_entity.id
_entity.type
_entity.pdbx_description
1 polymer ?
#
loop_
_entity_poly.entity_id
_entity_poly.type
_entity_poly.pdbx_seq_one_letter_code
_entity_poly.pdbx_strand_id
1 'polypeptide(L)' 'MSNTMTYRGYTASLTLDPEDKVIVGRVDDVDDIIMFHAENMVEFEANFHQIVDDYIVACQALGGMPEVPARSKLALP' A
#
# COMPACT_ATOMS: atom_id res chain seq x y z
N MET A 1 2.20 9.20 -15.41
CA MET A 1 1.20 9.56 -14.39
C MET A 1 0.86 8.27 -13.67
N SER A 2 1.24 8.13 -12.41
CA SER A 2 0.90 6.94 -11.62
C SER A 2 -0.41 7.21 -10.90
N ASN A 3 -1.40 6.33 -11.08
CA ASN A 3 -2.60 6.38 -10.26
C ASN A 3 -2.23 5.84 -8.88
N THR A 4 -2.49 6.63 -7.84
CA THR A 4 -2.16 6.28 -6.46
C THR A 4 -3.37 6.48 -5.57
N MET A 5 -3.42 5.72 -4.48
CA MET A 5 -4.43 5.81 -3.42
C MET A 5 -3.72 5.90 -2.08
N THR A 6 -4.33 6.57 -1.10
CA THR A 6 -3.72 6.75 0.23
C THR A 6 -4.66 6.31 1.34
N TYR A 7 -4.14 5.59 2.33
CA TYR A 7 -4.90 5.12 3.49
C TYR A 7 -3.98 5.05 4.71
N ARG A 8 -4.39 5.63 5.85
CA ARG A 8 -3.60 5.67 7.11
C ARG A 8 -2.15 6.17 6.97
N GLY A 9 -1.87 6.99 5.96
CA GLY A 9 -0.51 7.49 5.68
C GLY A 9 0.32 6.61 4.73
N TYR A 10 -0.20 5.43 4.34
CA TYR A 10 0.36 4.59 3.29
C TYR A 10 -0.12 5.05 1.93
N THR A 11 0.71 4.85 0.92
CA THR A 11 0.36 5.10 -0.49
C THR A 11 0.44 3.78 -1.25
N ALA A 12 -0.57 3.46 -2.04
CA ALA A 12 -0.52 2.36 -2.99
C ALA A 12 -0.49 2.88 -4.42
N SER A 13 0.42 2.36 -5.23
CA SER A 13 0.42 2.54 -6.68
C SER A 13 -0.42 1.48 -7.37
N LEU A 14 -1.09 1.89 -8.43
CA LEU A 14 -1.99 1.08 -9.24
C LEU A 14 -1.38 0.81 -10.60
N THR A 15 -1.25 -0.45 -10.98
CA THR A 15 -0.81 -0.89 -12.31
C THR A 15 -1.82 -1.89 -12.88
N LEU A 16 -2.15 -1.78 -14.17
CA LEU A 16 -2.99 -2.78 -14.84
C LEU A 16 -2.11 -3.90 -15.38
N ASP A 17 -2.44 -5.14 -15.04
CA ASP A 17 -1.91 -6.33 -15.70
C ASP A 17 -2.89 -6.74 -16.81
N PRO A 18 -2.53 -6.57 -18.10
CA PRO A 18 -3.42 -6.89 -19.21
C PRO A 18 -3.53 -8.40 -19.48
N GLU A 19 -2.56 -9.21 -19.05
CA GLU A 19 -2.56 -10.66 -19.27
C GLU A 19 -3.56 -11.33 -18.34
N ASP A 20 -3.48 -10.99 -17.05
CA ASP A 20 -4.37 -11.51 -16.01
C ASP A 20 -5.67 -10.69 -15.85
N LYS A 21 -5.76 -9.52 -16.50
CA LYS A 21 -6.90 -8.58 -16.43
C LYS A 21 -7.21 -8.11 -15.01
N VAL A 22 -6.18 -7.93 -14.20
CA VAL A 22 -6.28 -7.46 -12.83
C VAL A 22 -5.58 -6.12 -12.66
N ILE A 23 -5.97 -5.45 -11.59
CA ILE A 23 -5.28 -4.29 -11.06
C ILE A 23 -4.29 -4.81 -10.02
N VAL A 24 -3.00 -4.57 -10.24
CA VAL A 24 -1.93 -4.83 -9.27
C VAL A 24 -1.72 -3.59 -8.41
N GLY A 25 -1.82 -3.78 -7.10
CA GLY A 25 -1.54 -2.78 -6.08
C GLY A 25 -0.21 -3.06 -5.38
N ARG A 26 0.61 -2.02 -5.20
CA ARG A 26 1.84 -2.08 -4.41
C ARG A 26 1.86 -0.95 -3.40
N VAL A 27 2.09 -1.26 -2.13
CA VAL A 27 2.33 -0.22 -1.12
C VAL A 27 3.74 0.34 -1.32
N ASP A 28 3.81 1.66 -1.45
CA ASP A 28 5.03 2.41 -1.69
C ASP A 28 5.57 3.00 -0.38
N ASP A 29 6.86 3.36 -0.42
CA ASP A 29 7.58 3.99 0.71
C ASP A 29 7.54 3.16 2.01
N VAL A 30 7.56 1.84 1.82
CA VAL A 30 7.77 0.82 2.86
C VAL A 30 8.89 -0.14 2.44
N ASP A 31 9.77 -0.53 3.37
CA ASP A 31 10.82 -1.54 3.15
C ASP A 31 10.22 -2.95 2.91
N ASP A 32 9.09 -3.25 3.56
CA ASP A 32 8.35 -4.49 3.36
C ASP A 32 7.68 -4.53 1.97
N ILE A 33 7.77 -5.68 1.30
CA ILE A 33 7.07 -5.85 0.01
C ILE A 33 5.61 -6.23 0.29
N ILE A 34 4.73 -5.25 0.17
CA ILE A 34 3.29 -5.43 0.33
C ILE A 34 2.63 -5.23 -1.04
N MET A 35 2.09 -6.32 -1.59
CA MET A 35 1.40 -6.34 -2.88
C MET A 35 0.05 -7.04 -2.76
N PHE A 36 -0.90 -6.59 -3.56
CA PHE A 36 -2.25 -7.14 -3.66
C PHE A 36 -2.76 -6.98 -5.09
N HIS A 37 -3.89 -7.62 -5.39
CA HIS A 37 -4.57 -7.45 -6.68
C HIS A 37 -6.07 -7.20 -6.47
N ALA A 38 -6.75 -6.74 -7.50
CA ALA A 38 -8.19 -6.54 -7.53
C ALA A 38 -8.72 -6.58 -8.97
N GLU A 39 -9.98 -6.97 -9.17
CA GLU A 39 -10.63 -7.00 -10.49
C GLU A 39 -11.23 -5.63 -10.86
N ASN A 40 -11.44 -4.76 -9.88
CA ASN A 40 -12.02 -3.43 -10.07
C ASN A 40 -11.60 -2.44 -8.97
N MET A 41 -11.92 -1.16 -9.15
CA MET A 41 -11.51 -0.11 -8.22
C MET A 41 -12.10 -0.22 -6.81
N VAL A 42 -13.32 -0.75 -6.67
CA VAL A 42 -13.96 -0.92 -5.35
C VAL A 42 -13.23 -1.99 -4.55
N GLU A 43 -12.92 -3.10 -5.21
CA GLU A 43 -12.11 -4.17 -4.61
C GLU A 43 -10.68 -3.70 -4.34
N PHE A 44 -10.09 -2.88 -5.21
CA PHE A 44 -8.75 -2.34 -5.00
C PHE A 44 -8.67 -1.53 -3.71
N GLU A 45 -9.62 -0.62 -3.47
CA GLU A 45 -9.68 0.17 -2.24
C GLU A 45 -9.87 -0.72 -1.00
N ALA A 46 -10.79 -1.68 -1.07
CA ALA A 46 -11.05 -2.61 0.03
C ALA A 46 -9.81 -3.47 0.36
N ASN A 47 -9.17 -4.06 -0.65
CA ASN A 47 -7.99 -4.90 -0.49
C ASN A 47 -6.79 -4.08 -0.01
N PHE A 48 -6.64 -2.84 -0.47
CA PHE A 48 -5.62 -1.92 0.02
C PHE A 48 -5.80 -1.61 1.52
N HIS A 49 -7.02 -1.26 1.94
CA HIS A 49 -7.29 -0.97 3.35
C HIS A 49 -7.04 -2.20 4.23
N GLN A 50 -7.52 -3.37 3.78
CA GLN A 50 -7.36 -4.63 4.50
C GLN A 50 -5.89 -4.99 4.69
N ILE A 51 -5.08 -4.96 3.61
CA ILE A 51 -3.67 -5.38 3.70
C ILE A 51 -2.83 -4.40 4.54
N VAL A 52 -3.17 -3.10 4.54
CA VAL A 52 -2.54 -2.11 5.43
C VAL A 52 -2.92 -2.34 6.89
N ASP A 53 -4.20 -2.58 7.16
CA ASP A 53 -4.66 -2.84 8.53
C ASP A 53 -4.05 -4.15 9.07
N ASP A 54 -3.98 -5.20 8.24
CA ASP A 54 -3.33 -6.47 8.59
C ASP A 54 -1.83 -6.30 8.83
N TYR A 55 -1.14 -5.50 8.02
CA TYR A 55 0.28 -5.16 8.21
C TYR A 55 0.51 -4.50 9.57
N ILE A 56 -0.30 -3.49 9.91
CA ILE A 56 -0.21 -2.78 11.19
C ILE A 56 -0.41 -3.74 12.36
N VAL A 57 -1.42 -4.61 12.28
CA VAL A 57 -1.71 -5.61 13.32
C VAL A 57 -0.55 -6.61 13.45
N ALA A 58 0.00 -7.09 12.33
CA ALA A 58 1.13 -8.02 12.33
C ALA A 58 2.38 -7.41 12.97
N CYS A 59 2.72 -6.16 12.64
CA CYS A 59 3.84 -5.46 13.27
C CYS A 59 3.67 -5.33 14.79
N GLN A 60 2.47 -4.95 15.25
CA GLN A 60 2.15 -4.85 16.67
C GLN A 60 2.28 -6.19 17.39
N ALA A 61 1.79 -7.28 16.78
CA ALA A 61 1.86 -8.62 17.35
C ALA A 61 3.31 -9.13 17.50
N LEU A 62 4.22 -8.70 16.62
CA LEU A 62 5.64 -9.03 16.68
C LEU A 62 6.44 -8.12 17.62
N GLY A 63 5.79 -7.16 18.29
CA GLY A 63 6.44 -6.17 19.15
C GLY A 63 7.23 -5.09 18.39
N GLY A 64 7.05 -5.01 17.08
CA GLY A 64 7.61 -3.98 16.22
C GLY A 64 6.69 -2.77 16.08
N MET A 65 7.21 -1.69 15.51
CA MET A 65 6.40 -0.58 15.02
C MET A 65 6.21 -0.75 13.51
N PRO A 66 4.97 -0.64 12.98
CA PRO A 66 4.77 -0.66 11.55
C PRO A 66 5.53 0.49 10.92
N GLU A 67 6.16 0.24 9.77
CA GLU A 67 6.82 1.31 9.03
C GLU A 67 5.76 2.27 8.54
N VAL A 68 5.76 3.49 9.05
CA VAL A 68 4.89 4.55 8.54
C VAL A 68 5.75 5.39 7.60
N PRO A 69 5.39 5.51 6.31
CA PRO A 69 6.09 6.37 5.37
C PRO A 69 6.31 7.73 6.03
N ALA A 70 7.57 8.13 6.17
CA ALA A 70 7.92 9.33 6.90
C ALA A 70 7.20 10.50 6.22
N ARG A 71 6.27 11.14 6.94
CA ARG A 71 5.60 12.37 6.50
C ARG A 71 6.67 13.39 6.15
N SER A 72 7.03 13.46 4.87
CA SER A 72 7.87 14.47 4.25
C SER A 72 9.18 14.77 5.02
N LYS A 73 10.23 13.94 4.88
CA LYS A 73 11.61 14.45 5.01
C LYS A 73 12.02 15.18 3.73
N LEU A 74 11.29 16.23 3.39
CA LEU A 74 11.78 17.33 2.54
C LEU A 74 12.22 18.46 3.49
N ALA A 75 13.33 18.22 4.18
CA ALA A 75 14.20 19.27 4.66
C ALA A 75 15.57 18.99 4.06
N LEU A 76 15.70 19.29 2.76
CA LEU A 76 17.00 19.47 2.13
C LEU A 76 17.29 20.99 2.17
N PRO A 77 18.53 21.40 2.52
CA PRO A 77 18.89 22.80 2.72
C PRO A 77 18.78 23.66 1.46
#